data_AF-A0A0K2XRK4-F1
#
_entry.id   AF-A0A0K2XRK4-F1
#
_cell.length_a   1.000
_cell.length_b   1.000
_cell.length_c   1.000
_cell.angle_alpha   90.00
_cell.angle_beta   90.00
_cell.angle_gamma   90.00
#
_symmetry.space_group_name_H-M   'P 1'
#
loop_
_entity.id
_entity.type
_entity.pdbx_description
1 polymer ?
#
loop_
_entity_poly.entity_id
_entity_poly.type
_entity_poly.pdbx_seq_one_letter_code
_entity_poly.pdbx_strand_id
1 'polypeptide(L)'
;MRQDFKVRWSRDLPKNCAIKQITFSYLDGCYFVSFSVEYHKDITPLKTLKPTDKAIGIDLNIHDIALSDVTLIPTHSKIFNLTKYDLAFKRLQKNKVVGF
;
A
#
# COMPACT_ATOMS: atom_id res chain seq x y z
N MET A 1 -8.03 9.92 38.92
CA MET A 1 -6.65 9.42 39.12
C MET A 1 -5.90 9.61 37.81
N ARG A 2 -4.80 10.36 37.80
CA ARG A 2 -3.96 10.53 36.59
C ARG A 2 -2.93 9.41 36.58
N GLN A 3 -2.88 8.64 35.50
CA GLN A 3 -1.98 7.50 35.35
C GLN A 3 -1.04 7.76 34.18
N ASP A 4 0.26 7.70 34.46
CA ASP A 4 1.30 7.85 33.44
C ASP A 4 1.62 6.47 32.86
N PHE A 5 1.58 6.36 31.53
CA PHE A 5 1.92 5.14 30.80
C PHE A 5 3.22 5.34 30.04
N LYS A 6 4.19 4.46 30.26
CA LYS A 6 5.41 4.41 29.44
C LYS A 6 5.10 3.62 28.16
N VAL A 7 5.17 4.28 27.02
CA VAL A 7 4.95 3.64 25.71
C VAL A 7 6.28 3.51 24.99
N ARG A 8 6.53 2.36 24.37
CA ARG A 8 7.56 2.18 23.34
C ARG A 8 6.90 1.73 22.06
N TRP A 9 7.41 2.20 20.93
CA TRP A 9 7.03 1.77 19.60
C TRP A 9 8.29 1.45 18.80
N SER A 10 8.14 0.74 17.69
CA SER A 10 9.26 0.21 16.90
C SER A 10 9.99 1.27 16.06
N ARG A 11 9.36 2.41 15.77
CA ARG A 11 9.92 3.44 14.89
C ARG A 11 9.74 4.83 15.47
N ASP A 12 10.81 5.61 15.51
CA ASP A 12 10.75 7.01 15.94
C ASP A 12 9.75 7.83 15.12
N LEU A 13 9.06 8.75 15.81
CA LEU A 13 8.19 9.70 15.14
C LEU A 13 9.03 10.67 14.28
N PRO A 14 8.45 11.22 13.20
CA PRO A 14 9.14 12.21 12.37
C PRO A 14 9.63 13.41 13.20
N LYS A 15 10.75 14.03 12.78
CA LYS A 15 11.25 15.25 13.45
C LYS A 15 10.21 16.36 13.36
N ASN A 16 10.12 17.17 14.42
CA ASN A 16 9.22 18.33 14.52
C ASN A 16 7.75 17.99 14.22
N CYS A 17 7.31 16.78 14.57
CA CYS A 17 5.94 16.35 14.35
C CYS A 17 5.02 16.75 15.50
N ALA A 18 3.75 16.99 15.18
CA ALA A 18 2.67 17.14 16.15
C ALA A 18 1.76 15.90 16.13
N ILE A 19 1.61 15.25 17.28
CA ILE A 19 0.61 14.18 17.44
C ILE A 19 -0.76 14.83 17.61
N LYS A 20 -1.68 14.58 16.68
CA LYS A 20 -3.04 15.14 16.71
C LYS A 20 -4.02 14.23 17.44
N GLN A 21 -3.81 12.92 17.32
CA GLN A 21 -4.70 11.94 17.89
C GLN A 21 -3.92 10.67 18.22
N ILE A 22 -4.26 10.08 19.36
CA ILE A 22 -3.84 8.74 19.76
C ILE A 22 -5.13 7.94 19.93
N THR A 23 -5.22 6.77 19.32
CA THR A 23 -6.38 5.89 19.45
C THR A 23 -5.93 4.52 19.88
N PHE A 24 -6.53 4.03 20.96
CA PHE A 24 -6.38 2.67 21.44
C PHE A 24 -7.59 1.88 20.95
N SER A 25 -7.35 0.74 20.33
CA SER A 25 -8.42 -0.16 19.90
C SER A 25 -8.09 -1.60 20.25
N TYR A 26 -9.14 -2.42 20.33
CA TYR A 26 -9.03 -3.85 20.57
C TYR A 26 -9.88 -4.56 19.52
N LEU A 27 -9.26 -5.49 18.80
CA LEU A 27 -9.91 -6.29 17.76
C LEU A 27 -9.30 -7.69 17.77
N ASP A 28 -10.15 -8.71 17.76
CA ASP A 28 -9.76 -10.12 17.65
C ASP A 28 -8.63 -10.57 18.61
N GLY A 29 -8.73 -10.19 19.89
CA GLY A 29 -7.73 -10.59 20.88
C GLY A 29 -6.49 -9.70 20.95
N CYS A 30 -6.38 -8.72 20.05
CA CYS A 30 -5.19 -7.89 19.89
C CYS A 30 -5.47 -6.42 20.24
N TYR A 31 -4.52 -5.80 20.95
CA TYR A 31 -4.53 -4.36 21.22
C TYR A 31 -3.73 -3.62 20.16
N PHE A 32 -4.30 -2.52 19.66
CA PHE A 32 -3.68 -1.65 18.66
C PHE A 32 -3.60 -0.23 19.21
N VAL A 33 -2.56 0.48 18.78
CA VAL A 33 -2.41 1.91 19.02
C VAL A 33 -2.13 2.58 17.68
N SER A 34 -2.94 3.57 17.32
CA SER A 34 -2.71 4.42 16.16
C SER A 34 -2.39 5.84 16.57
N PHE A 35 -1.43 6.44 15.86
CA PHE A 35 -1.00 7.81 16.05
C PHE A 35 -1.28 8.58 14.76
N SER A 36 -2.14 9.59 14.84
CA SER A 36 -2.28 10.57 13.75
C SER A 36 -1.26 11.67 13.98
N VAL A 37 -0.32 11.80 13.05
CA VAL A 37 0.84 12.67 13.19
C VAL A 37 0.91 13.62 12.00
N GLU A 38 1.01 14.92 12.28
CA GLU A 38 1.25 15.95 11.30
C GLU A 38 2.72 16.37 11.36
N TYR A 39 3.39 16.44 10.21
CA TYR A 39 4.78 16.89 10.12
C TYR A 39 5.06 17.49 8.74
N HIS A 40 5.93 18.50 8.71
CA HIS A 40 6.46 19.02 7.46
C HIS A 40 7.60 18.14 6.98
N LYS A 41 7.58 17.83 5.69
CA LYS A 41 8.65 17.10 5.02
C LYS A 41 9.12 17.91 3.83
N ASP A 42 10.35 18.40 3.92
CA ASP A 42 11.02 19.00 2.78
C ASP A 42 11.32 17.89 1.78
N ILE A 43 10.62 17.92 0.66
CA ILE A 43 10.89 17.04 -0.47
C ILE A 43 11.96 17.73 -1.29
N THR A 44 13.23 17.49 -0.97
CA THR A 44 14.32 17.90 -1.86
C THR A 44 14.22 17.04 -3.12
N PRO A 45 13.98 17.63 -4.31
CA PRO A 45 14.02 16.86 -5.54
C PRO A 45 15.41 16.27 -5.69
N LEU A 46 15.51 14.94 -5.86
CA LEU A 46 16.80 14.26 -5.96
C LEU A 46 17.62 14.73 -7.18
N LYS A 47 16.99 15.41 -8.14
CA LYS A 47 17.55 16.10 -9.30
C LYS A 47 16.51 17.05 -9.91
N THR A 48 16.96 18.15 -10.51
CA THR A 48 16.13 18.95 -11.42
C THR A 48 15.88 18.14 -12.69
N LEU A 49 14.70 17.56 -12.81
CA LEU A 49 14.28 16.81 -14.00
C LEU A 49 14.16 17.76 -15.20
N LYS A 50 14.76 17.41 -16.33
CA LYS A 50 14.61 18.17 -17.58
C LYS A 50 13.17 18.02 -18.08
N PRO A 51 12.64 18.95 -18.89
CA PRO A 51 11.30 18.84 -19.48
C PRO A 51 11.06 17.53 -20.26
N THR A 52 12.12 16.92 -20.80
CA THR A 52 12.12 15.61 -21.47
C THR A 52 11.93 14.42 -20.52
N ASP A 53 12.15 14.61 -19.21
CA ASP A 53 12.07 13.56 -18.19
C ASP A 53 10.64 13.46 -17.61
N LYS A 54 9.67 14.20 -18.19
CA LYS A 54 8.33 14.43 -17.63
C LYS A 54 7.24 13.52 -18.20
N ALA A 55 7.56 12.29 -18.57
CA ALA A 55 6.54 11.29 -18.83
C ALA A 55 6.77 10.11 -17.90
N ILE A 56 5.93 9.98 -16.87
CA ILE A 56 5.77 8.72 -16.14
C ILE A 56 4.42 8.17 -16.57
N GLY A 57 4.41 7.30 -17.57
CA GLY A 57 3.27 6.44 -17.86
C GLY A 57 3.28 5.32 -16.84
N ILE A 58 2.25 5.23 -16.00
CA ILE A 58 2.05 4.09 -15.10
C ILE A 58 0.90 3.29 -15.69
N ASP A 59 1.23 2.26 -16.47
CA ASP A 59 0.23 1.28 -16.91
C ASP A 59 0.14 0.17 -15.86
N LEU A 60 -1.04 0.03 -15.24
CA LEU A 60 -1.31 -0.97 -14.22
C LEU A 60 -1.91 -2.20 -14.91
N ASN A 61 -1.04 -3.08 -15.41
CA ASN A 61 -1.45 -4.38 -15.93
C ASN A 61 -1.51 -5.42 -14.79
N ILE A 62 -2.27 -6.49 -15.00
CA ILE A 62 -2.34 -7.64 -14.08
C ILE A 62 -0.98 -8.36 -13.96
N HIS A 63 -0.11 -8.26 -14.96
CA HIS A 63 1.17 -8.96 -14.97
C HIS A 63 2.31 -8.05 -14.51
N ASP A 64 2.41 -6.86 -15.09
CA ASP A 64 3.55 -5.98 -14.90
C ASP A 64 3.11 -4.52 -14.78
N ILE A 65 3.94 -3.70 -14.13
CA ILE A 65 3.86 -2.24 -14.22
C ILE A 65 4.83 -1.84 -15.32
N ALA A 66 4.32 -1.29 -16.42
CA ALA A 66 5.15 -0.77 -17.48
C ALA A 66 5.55 0.67 -17.17
N LEU A 67 6.86 0.94 -17.21
CA LEU A 67 7.43 2.26 -17.09
C LEU A 67 7.61 2.90 -18.48
N SER A 68 7.74 4.22 -18.53
CA SER A 68 7.93 4.97 -19.77
C SER A 68 9.20 4.63 -20.54
N ASP A 69 10.18 4.02 -19.87
CA ASP A 69 11.43 3.53 -20.45
C ASP A 69 11.32 2.07 -20.95
N VAL A 70 10.10 1.53 -21.02
CA VAL A 70 9.79 0.16 -21.45
C VAL A 70 10.22 -0.91 -20.42
N THR A 71 10.75 -0.50 -19.26
CA THR A 71 11.01 -1.45 -18.17
C THR A 71 9.71 -2.02 -17.63
N LEU A 72 9.66 -3.34 -17.47
CA LEU A 72 8.53 -4.08 -16.90
C LEU A 72 8.87 -4.53 -15.48
N ILE A 73 8.12 -4.03 -14.49
CA ILE A 73 8.24 -4.47 -13.10
C ILE A 73 7.17 -5.54 -12.83
N PRO A 74 7.53 -6.79 -12.51
CA PRO A 74 6.56 -7.84 -12.28
C PRO A 74 5.75 -7.57 -11.01
N THR A 75 4.42 -7.63 -11.13
CA THR A 75 3.51 -7.37 -10.01
C THR A 75 3.21 -8.61 -9.18
N HIS A 76 3.42 -9.81 -9.76
CA HIS A 76 3.02 -11.09 -9.19
C HIS A 76 1.57 -11.10 -8.66
N SER A 77 0.68 -10.28 -9.23
CA SER A 77 -0.66 -10.03 -8.67
C SER A 77 -1.51 -11.30 -8.55
N LYS A 78 -1.33 -12.26 -9.46
CA LYS A 78 -1.99 -13.58 -9.44
C LYS A 78 -1.53 -14.45 -8.27
N ILE A 79 -0.27 -14.33 -7.84
CA ILE A 79 0.28 -15.05 -6.68
C ILE A 79 -0.30 -14.50 -5.38
N PHE A 80 -0.41 -13.17 -5.28
CA PHE A 80 -0.97 -12.54 -4.07
C PHE A 80 -2.50 -12.61 -3.99
N ASN A 81 -3.19 -12.81 -5.12
CA ASN A 81 -4.66 -12.80 -5.20
C ASN A 81 -5.23 -14.14 -5.71
N LEU A 82 -4.57 -15.26 -5.36
CA LEU A 82 -4.93 -16.62 -5.78
C LEU A 82 -6.42 -16.91 -5.59
N THR A 83 -6.97 -16.57 -4.42
CA THR A 83 -8.38 -16.82 -4.08
C THR A 83 -9.37 -16.15 -5.05
N LYS A 84 -9.08 -14.93 -5.50
CA LYS A 84 -9.91 -14.20 -6.48
C LYS A 84 -9.86 -14.87 -7.85
N TYR A 85 -8.67 -15.27 -8.30
CA TYR A 85 -8.49 -15.91 -9.60
C TYR A 85 -9.03 -17.34 -9.63
N ASP A 86 -8.93 -18.09 -8.53
CA ASP A 86 -9.52 -19.41 -8.38
C ASP A 86 -11.05 -19.36 -8.46
N LEU A 87 -11.67 -18.36 -7.84
CA LEU A 87 -13.12 -18.16 -7.92
C LEU A 87 -13.56 -17.80 -9.35
N ALA A 88 -12.81 -16.94 -10.04
CA ALA A 88 -13.08 -16.60 -11.43
C ALA A 88 -12.93 -17.82 -12.36
N PHE A 89 -11.87 -18.62 -12.17
CA PHE A 89 -11.64 -19.85 -12.93
C PHE A 89 -12.75 -20.89 -12.72
N LYS A 90 -13.17 -21.10 -11.46
CA LYS A 90 -14.30 -21.98 -11.13
C LYS A 90 -15.61 -21.52 -11.79
N ARG A 91 -15.86 -20.21 -11.90
CA ARG A 91 -17.04 -19.67 -12.60
C ARG A 91 -17.00 -19.94 -14.10
N LEU A 92 -15.83 -19.80 -14.73
CA LEU A 92 -15.65 -20.10 -16.15
C LEU A 92 -15.83 -21.58 -16.48
N GLN A 93 -15.38 -22.48 -15.60
CA GLN A 93 -15.63 -23.92 -15.75
C GLN A 93 -17.12 -24.27 -15.70
N LYS A 94 -17.88 -23.64 -14.80
CA LYS A 94 -19.34 -23.86 -14.69
C LYS A 94 -20.09 -23.44 -15.96
N ASN A 95 -19.65 -22.38 -16.63
CA ASN A 95 -20.29 -21.88 -17.84
C ASN A 95 -19.94 -22.71 -19.11
N LYS A 96 -18.89 -23.54 -19.08
CA LYS A 96 -18.56 -24.46 -20.19
C LYS A 96 -19.39 -25.75 -20.19
N VAL A 97 -20.07 -26.08 -19.09
CA VAL A 97 -20.90 -27.30 -18.98
C VAL A 97 -22.31 -27.09 -19.54
N VAL A 98 -22.63 -25.90 -20.04
CA VAL A 98 -23.93 -25.55 -20.65
C VAL A 98 -23.74 -25.16 -22.11
N GLY A 99 -23.25 -26.09 -22.92
CA GLY A 99 -23.21 -25.98 -24.37
C GLY A 99 -23.40 -27.37 -24.94
N PHE A 100 -24.58 -27.60 -25.52
CA PHE A 100 -24.98 -28.82 -26.21
C PHE A 100 -24.05 -29.16 -27.37
#